data_AF-A0A6I9NJZ3-F1
#
_entry.id   AF-A0A6I9NJZ3-F1
#
_cell.length_a   1.000
_cell.length_b   1.000
_cell.length_c   1.000
_cell.angle_alpha   90.00
_cell.angle_beta   90.00
_cell.angle_gamma   90.00
#
_symmetry.space_group_name_H-M   'P 1'
#
loop_
_entity.id
_entity.type
_entity.pdbx_description
1 polymer ?
#
loop_
_entity_poly.entity_id
_entity_poly.type
_entity_poly.pdbx_seq_one_letter_code
_entity_poly.pdbx_strand_id
1 'polypeptide(L)'
;FLISGLTWCAILLAGEKRFECPLCSVVCMDSSSLQEHVELHLEHGAAVSSAAAAHSPGSDLWLARELQREDEARQEREGFKKLQKQFGLDGGGGYSRQMERSMEKAVARGLLGPAEFHCKRAEMMESLASGLDDGRTRTQGVLRALSEYYQTEARDCVHVWLSADTDHFCSSAGDTGWGCGYRNIQMLLSSLHTIDAYAPLLQEKAVPSIPRVQSMIEEAWKEGLDPHGASHFNQRLQGTRAWIGATEIYALLTSLGIR
;
A
#
# COMPACT_ATOMS: atom_id res chain seq x y z
N PHE A 1 39.23 3.08 38.81
CA PHE A 1 38.20 2.57 39.73
C PHE A 1 38.91 2.05 40.97
N LEU A 2 39.04 2.88 42.00
CA LEU A 2 39.53 2.43 43.31
C LEU A 2 38.37 1.69 43.98
N ILE A 3 38.43 0.35 44.01
CA ILE A 3 37.46 -0.47 44.73
C ILE A 3 37.83 -0.39 46.22
N SER A 4 37.44 0.70 46.88
CA SER A 4 37.47 0.81 48.34
C SER A 4 36.26 0.05 48.90
N GLY A 5 36.40 -1.25 49.17
CA GLY A 5 35.32 -1.98 49.83
C GLY A 5 35.30 -3.50 49.75
N LEU A 6 36.40 -4.19 49.44
CA LEU A 6 36.46 -5.65 49.57
C LEU A 6 37.13 -6.01 50.90
N THR A 7 36.34 -6.45 51.88
CA THR A 7 36.83 -7.14 53.08
C THR A 7 37.42 -8.48 52.65
N TRP A 8 38.74 -8.51 52.46
CA TRP A 8 39.47 -9.75 52.17
C TRP A 8 39.35 -10.73 53.34
N CYS A 9 39.01 -11.99 53.05
CA CYS A 9 38.83 -13.02 54.07
C CYS A 9 40.21 -13.38 54.67
N ALA A 10 40.51 -12.83 55.85
CA ALA A 10 41.77 -13.07 56.54
C ALA A 10 41.69 -14.37 57.35
N ILE A 11 42.66 -15.26 57.13
CA ILE A 11 42.83 -16.51 57.89
C ILE A 11 44.00 -16.29 58.87
N LEU A 12 43.79 -16.63 60.14
CA LEU A 12 44.81 -16.58 61.18
C LEU A 12 45.54 -17.92 61.23
N LEU A 13 46.74 -17.97 60.66
CA LEU A 13 47.64 -19.11 60.76
C LEU A 13 48.85 -18.70 61.60
N ALA A 14 49.05 -19.36 62.73
CA ALA A 14 50.18 -19.13 63.66
C ALA A 14 50.32 -17.69 64.21
N GLY A 15 49.22 -16.94 64.33
CA GLY A 15 49.19 -15.62 64.97
C GLY A 15 49.39 -14.42 64.03
N GLU A 16 49.59 -14.64 62.74
CA GLU A 16 49.67 -13.59 61.71
C GLU A 16 48.45 -13.60 60.79
N LYS A 17 47.93 -12.42 60.42
CA LYS A 17 46.83 -12.29 59.45
C LYS A 17 47.35 -12.57 58.06
N ARG A 18 46.84 -13.61 57.39
CA ARG A 18 47.15 -13.95 56.00
C ARG A 18 45.88 -13.89 55.15
N PHE A 19 46.01 -13.58 53.87
CA PHE A 19 44.89 -13.40 52.97
C PHE A 19 44.94 -14.42 51.84
N GLU A 20 43.89 -15.20 51.64
CA GLU A 20 43.83 -16.21 50.59
C GLU A 20 43.16 -15.65 49.34
N CYS A 21 43.74 -15.95 48.18
CA CYS A 21 43.16 -15.58 46.90
C CYS A 21 41.91 -16.42 46.60
N PRO A 22 40.79 -15.80 46.19
CA PRO A 22 39.56 -16.53 45.89
C PRO A 22 39.58 -17.22 44.52
N LEU A 23 40.55 -16.89 43.66
CA LEU A 23 40.68 -17.41 42.29
C LEU A 23 41.71 -18.54 42.19
N CYS A 24 42.69 -18.57 43.08
CA CYS A 24 43.60 -19.70 43.25
C CYS A 24 44.01 -19.78 44.72
N SER A 25 44.31 -20.99 45.23
CA SER A 25 44.61 -21.23 46.65
C SER A 25 45.97 -20.66 47.13
N VAL A 26 46.44 -19.55 46.55
CA VAL A 26 47.63 -18.82 46.97
C VAL A 26 47.28 -17.97 48.19
N VAL A 27 48.14 -18.04 49.21
CA VAL A 27 48.00 -17.28 50.46
C VAL A 27 49.07 -16.19 50.50
N CYS A 28 48.63 -14.94 50.60
CA CYS A 28 49.45 -13.75 50.64
C CYS A 28 49.63 -13.23 52.08
N MET A 29 50.76 -12.57 52.34
CA MET A 29 51.11 -12.07 53.67
C MET A 29 50.39 -10.76 54.04
N ASP A 30 50.01 -9.96 53.05
CA ASP A 30 49.31 -8.68 53.25
C ASP A 30 48.27 -8.42 52.14
N SER A 31 47.38 -7.46 52.40
CA SER A 31 46.27 -7.12 51.50
C SER A 31 46.74 -6.49 50.19
N SER A 32 47.88 -5.79 50.17
CA SER A 32 48.44 -5.18 48.96
C SER A 32 48.96 -6.25 48.00
N SER A 33 49.69 -7.22 48.53
CA SER A 33 50.23 -8.37 47.80
C SER A 33 49.11 -9.25 47.25
N LEU A 34 48.02 -9.43 48.01
CA LEU A 34 46.84 -10.15 47.51
C LEU A 34 46.15 -9.37 46.38
N GLN A 35 46.02 -8.06 46.51
CA GLN A 35 45.38 -7.24 45.49
C GLN A 35 46.17 -7.29 44.17
N GLU A 36 47.48 -7.11 44.20
CA GLU A 36 48.35 -7.21 43.02
C GLU A 36 48.27 -8.61 42.38
N HIS A 37 48.21 -9.66 43.19
CA HIS A 37 48.03 -11.03 42.72
C HIS A 37 46.66 -11.28 42.05
N VAL A 38 45.58 -10.75 42.62
CA VAL A 38 44.24 -10.86 42.03
C VAL A 38 44.14 -10.04 40.73
N GLU A 39 44.78 -8.86 40.68
CA GLU A 39 44.88 -8.05 39.47
C GLU A 39 45.57 -8.84 38.34
N LEU A 40 46.63 -9.62 38.63
CA LEU A 40 47.25 -10.51 37.64
C LEU A 40 46.30 -11.60 37.11
N HIS A 41 45.41 -12.18 37.94
CA HIS A 41 44.38 -13.11 37.46
C HIS A 41 43.36 -12.45 36.55
N LEU A 42 43.01 -11.19 36.83
CA LEU A 42 42.08 -10.43 36.00
C LEU A 42 42.73 -10.03 34.66
N GLU A 43 44.02 -9.69 34.65
CA GLU A 43 44.77 -9.41 33.42
C GLU A 43 45.00 -10.68 32.58
N HIS A 44 45.34 -11.81 33.21
CA HIS A 44 45.42 -13.10 32.51
C HIS A 44 44.05 -13.59 32.05
N GLY A 45 43.01 -13.39 32.86
CA GLY A 45 41.62 -13.68 32.49
C GLY A 45 41.17 -12.82 31.31
N ALA A 46 41.54 -11.54 31.27
CA ALA A 46 41.30 -10.66 30.12
C ALA A 46 42.10 -11.10 28.89
N ALA A 47 43.34 -11.57 29.04
CA ALA A 47 44.14 -12.09 27.94
C ALA A 47 43.60 -13.43 27.39
N VAL A 48 43.19 -14.36 28.26
CA VAL A 48 42.61 -15.65 27.88
C VAL A 48 41.17 -15.49 27.38
N SER A 49 40.37 -14.59 27.95
CA SER A 49 39.09 -14.16 27.38
C SER A 49 39.28 -13.37 26.10
N SER A 50 40.38 -12.63 25.87
CA SER A 50 40.62 -12.05 24.53
C SER A 50 40.97 -13.13 23.49
N ALA A 51 41.55 -14.25 23.91
CA ALA A 51 41.83 -15.41 23.06
C ALA A 51 40.62 -16.35 22.87
N ALA A 52 39.72 -16.46 23.87
CA ALA A 52 38.54 -17.34 23.86
C ALA A 52 37.21 -16.60 23.51
N ALA A 53 37.09 -15.32 23.86
CA ALA A 53 36.07 -14.38 23.37
C ALA A 53 36.50 -13.72 22.05
N ALA A 54 37.53 -14.25 21.39
CA ALA A 54 37.54 -14.29 19.94
C ALA A 54 36.40 -15.22 19.45
N HIS A 55 35.13 -14.86 19.75
CA HIS A 55 34.16 -14.91 18.66
C HIS A 55 34.81 -14.14 17.54
N SER A 56 35.22 -14.85 16.49
CA SER A 56 35.92 -14.27 15.36
C SER A 56 35.26 -12.92 15.06
N PRO A 57 36.00 -11.81 14.92
CA PRO A 57 35.41 -10.56 14.45
C PRO A 57 34.60 -10.73 13.15
N GLY A 58 34.86 -11.82 12.41
CA GLY A 58 34.06 -12.28 11.29
C GLY A 58 32.69 -12.88 11.64
N SER A 59 32.51 -13.49 12.82
CA SER A 59 31.24 -14.07 13.30
C SER A 59 30.22 -13.00 13.67
N ASP A 60 30.61 -12.00 14.47
CA ASP A 60 29.72 -10.90 14.85
C ASP A 60 29.42 -9.99 13.66
N LEU A 61 30.42 -9.72 12.81
CA LEU A 61 30.22 -9.03 11.54
C LEU A 61 29.32 -9.81 10.58
N TRP A 62 29.43 -11.14 10.54
CA TRP A 62 28.57 -11.99 9.73
C TRP A 62 27.13 -11.97 10.24
N LEU A 63 26.92 -12.09 11.55
CA LEU A 63 25.60 -11.99 12.18
C LEU A 63 24.98 -10.61 11.96
N ALA A 64 25.74 -9.53 12.13
CA ALA A 64 25.27 -8.17 11.88
C ALA A 64 24.84 -7.97 10.41
N ARG A 65 25.61 -8.52 9.46
CA ARG A 65 25.27 -8.49 8.03
C ARG A 65 24.04 -9.32 7.70
N GLU A 66 23.85 -10.47 8.35
CA GLU A 66 22.66 -11.29 8.17
C GLU A 66 21.41 -10.57 8.69
N LEU A 67 21.45 -10.04 9.91
CA LEU A 67 20.35 -9.24 10.48
C LEU A 67 20.02 -8.02 9.62
N GLN A 68 21.03 -7.32 9.11
CA GLN A 68 20.81 -6.20 8.21
C GLN A 68 20.08 -6.63 6.93
N ARG A 69 20.49 -7.75 6.29
CA ARG A 69 19.79 -8.29 5.11
C ARG A 69 18.35 -8.68 5.42
N GLU A 70 18.11 -9.32 6.57
CA GLU A 70 16.78 -9.70 7.00
C GLU A 70 15.86 -8.49 7.24
N ASP A 71 16.40 -7.44 7.85
CA ASP A 71 15.69 -6.18 8.09
C ASP A 71 15.40 -5.43 6.80
N GLU A 72 16.38 -5.33 5.89
CA GLU A 72 16.20 -4.75 4.55
C GLU A 72 15.11 -5.51 3.78
N ALA A 73 15.18 -6.85 3.76
CA ALA A 73 14.17 -7.68 3.12
C ALA A 73 12.79 -7.55 3.78
N ARG A 74 12.73 -7.35 5.11
CA ARG A 74 11.47 -7.07 5.82
C ARG A 74 10.89 -5.73 5.39
N GLN A 75 11.71 -4.67 5.37
CA GLN A 75 11.30 -3.34 4.95
C GLN A 75 10.81 -3.34 3.51
N GLU A 76 11.52 -4.03 2.61
CA GLU A 76 11.12 -4.18 1.21
C GLU A 76 9.76 -4.88 1.09
N ARG A 77 9.57 -6.01 1.79
CA ARG A 77 8.28 -6.74 1.78
C ARG A 77 7.12 -5.88 2.29
N GLU A 78 7.35 -5.09 3.34
CA GLU A 78 6.34 -4.19 3.88
C GLU A 78 6.04 -3.01 2.94
N GLY A 79 7.08 -2.42 2.35
CA GLY A 79 6.98 -1.38 1.35
C GLY A 79 6.19 -1.86 0.13
N PHE A 80 6.51 -3.04 -0.38
CA PHE A 80 5.82 -3.65 -1.50
C PHE A 80 4.33 -3.90 -1.20
N LYS A 81 4.00 -4.46 -0.03
CA LYS A 81 2.59 -4.64 0.40
C LYS A 81 1.84 -3.31 0.49
N LYS A 82 2.48 -2.25 0.99
CA LYS A 82 1.87 -0.91 1.06
C LYS A 82 1.58 -0.36 -0.34
N LEU A 83 2.52 -0.52 -1.27
CA LEU A 83 2.34 -0.10 -2.66
C LEU A 83 1.23 -0.90 -3.34
N GLN A 84 1.20 -2.23 -3.21
CA GLN A 84 0.12 -3.06 -3.75
C GLN A 84 -1.26 -2.59 -3.25
N LYS A 85 -1.37 -2.25 -1.96
CA LYS A 85 -2.62 -1.73 -1.39
C LYS A 85 -2.98 -0.35 -1.94
N GLN A 86 -2.01 0.53 -2.11
CA GLN A 86 -2.22 1.88 -2.64
C GLN A 86 -2.73 1.84 -4.09
N PHE A 87 -2.12 1.00 -4.91
CA PHE A 87 -2.49 0.83 -6.32
C PHE A 87 -3.63 -0.18 -6.54
N GLY A 88 -4.22 -0.73 -5.47
CA GLY A 88 -5.38 -1.63 -5.56
C GLY A 88 -5.10 -3.02 -6.15
N LEU A 89 -3.84 -3.46 -6.09
CA LEU A 89 -3.31 -4.75 -6.57
C LEU A 89 -3.09 -5.76 -5.42
N ASP A 90 -3.72 -5.54 -4.27
CA ASP A 90 -3.55 -6.32 -3.04
C ASP A 90 -4.49 -7.53 -2.93
N GLY A 91 -5.30 -7.81 -3.96
CA GLY A 91 -6.32 -8.85 -3.91
C GLY A 91 -7.47 -8.54 -2.93
N GLY A 92 -7.58 -7.30 -2.44
CA GLY A 92 -8.59 -6.89 -1.45
C GLY A 92 -10.03 -6.82 -1.97
N GLY A 93 -10.26 -7.23 -3.23
CA GLY A 93 -11.51 -7.12 -3.98
C GLY A 93 -11.72 -5.74 -4.62
N GLY A 94 -12.66 -5.68 -5.57
CA GLY A 94 -12.92 -4.50 -6.41
C GLY A 94 -14.17 -3.73 -6.02
N TYR A 95 -14.79 -3.09 -7.03
CA TYR A 95 -15.97 -2.24 -6.91
C TYR A 95 -17.07 -2.82 -6.01
N SER A 96 -17.57 -4.01 -6.35
CA SER A 96 -18.71 -4.63 -5.66
C SER A 96 -18.43 -4.88 -4.17
N ARG A 97 -17.22 -5.37 -3.86
CA ARG A 97 -16.81 -5.63 -2.47
C ARG A 97 -16.59 -4.33 -1.70
N GLN A 98 -16.10 -3.28 -2.34
CA GLN A 98 -15.95 -1.97 -1.70
C GLN A 98 -17.32 -1.34 -1.41
N MET A 99 -18.25 -1.42 -2.36
CA MET A 99 -19.63 -0.94 -2.19
C MET A 99 -20.34 -1.68 -1.05
N GLU A 100 -20.28 -3.02 -1.03
CA GLU A 100 -20.87 -3.82 0.04
C GLU A 100 -20.30 -3.46 1.41
N ARG A 101 -18.97 -3.36 1.55
CA ARG A 101 -18.32 -2.92 2.79
C ARG A 101 -18.72 -1.52 3.23
N SER A 102 -19.02 -0.61 2.29
CA SER A 102 -19.55 0.71 2.61
C SER A 102 -20.95 0.62 3.22
N MET A 103 -21.82 -0.19 2.61
CA MET A 103 -23.18 -0.42 3.12
C MET A 103 -23.16 -1.13 4.48
N GLU A 104 -22.31 -2.13 4.68
CA GLU A 104 -22.11 -2.80 5.98
C GLU A 104 -21.71 -1.81 7.08
N LYS A 105 -20.79 -0.88 6.78
CA LYS A 105 -20.42 0.19 7.70
C LYS A 105 -21.57 1.14 8.00
N ALA A 106 -22.43 1.43 7.01
CA ALA A 106 -23.61 2.25 7.22
C ALA A 106 -24.64 1.56 8.14
N VAL A 107 -24.84 0.25 7.98
CA VAL A 107 -25.68 -0.57 8.89
C VAL A 107 -25.11 -0.54 10.30
N ALA A 108 -23.81 -0.79 10.46
CA ALA A 108 -23.15 -0.77 11.78
C ALA A 108 -23.24 0.60 12.48
N ARG A 109 -23.36 1.70 11.72
CA ARG A 109 -23.54 3.07 12.23
C ARG A 109 -25.01 3.45 12.45
N GLY A 110 -25.96 2.57 12.16
CA GLY A 110 -27.39 2.86 12.24
C GLY A 110 -27.89 3.84 11.16
N LEU A 111 -27.11 4.08 10.11
CA LEU A 111 -27.48 4.96 8.98
C LEU A 111 -28.24 4.21 7.88
N LEU A 112 -28.28 2.88 7.94
CA LEU A 112 -28.94 2.02 6.97
C LEU A 112 -29.63 0.85 7.68
N GLY A 113 -30.91 0.62 7.40
CA GLY A 113 -31.66 -0.51 7.96
C GLY A 113 -31.26 -1.85 7.33
N PRO A 114 -31.36 -3.00 8.04
CA PRO A 114 -31.01 -4.31 7.48
C PRO A 114 -31.82 -4.69 6.23
N ALA A 115 -33.12 -4.40 6.20
CA ALA A 115 -33.96 -4.66 5.03
C ALA A 115 -33.51 -3.81 3.82
N GLU A 116 -33.25 -2.52 4.06
CA GLU A 116 -32.77 -1.59 3.03
C GLU A 116 -31.39 -1.98 2.49
N PHE A 117 -30.50 -2.48 3.35
CA PHE A 117 -29.21 -3.06 2.96
C PHE A 117 -29.38 -4.20 1.96
N HIS A 118 -30.29 -5.14 2.23
CA HIS A 118 -30.52 -6.27 1.32
C HIS A 118 -31.14 -5.82 -0.01
N CYS A 119 -32.07 -4.86 0.00
CA CYS A 119 -32.62 -4.27 -1.22
C CYS A 119 -31.53 -3.57 -2.05
N LYS A 120 -30.75 -2.68 -1.44
CA LYS A 120 -29.65 -1.96 -2.13
C LYS A 120 -28.59 -2.92 -2.67
N ARG A 121 -28.31 -4.01 -1.96
CA ARG A 121 -27.39 -5.05 -2.44
C ARG A 121 -27.95 -5.78 -3.65
N ALA A 122 -29.25 -6.10 -3.68
CA ALA A 122 -29.89 -6.72 -4.83
C ALA A 122 -29.88 -5.78 -6.06
N GLU A 123 -30.25 -4.52 -5.88
CA GLU A 123 -30.18 -3.49 -6.94
C GLU A 123 -28.76 -3.35 -7.50
N MET A 124 -27.75 -3.31 -6.62
CA MET A 124 -26.35 -3.28 -7.02
C MET A 124 -25.99 -4.51 -7.87
N MET A 125 -26.40 -5.71 -7.45
CA MET A 125 -26.12 -6.94 -8.22
C MET A 125 -26.80 -6.93 -9.59
N GLU A 126 -28.01 -6.40 -9.70
CA GLU A 126 -28.73 -6.26 -10.97
C GLU A 126 -28.05 -5.27 -11.92
N SER A 127 -27.62 -4.10 -11.43
CA SER A 127 -26.85 -3.13 -12.23
C SER A 127 -25.51 -3.71 -12.69
N LEU A 128 -24.83 -4.48 -11.84
CA LEU A 128 -23.59 -5.15 -12.23
C LEU A 128 -23.83 -6.24 -13.29
N ALA A 129 -24.96 -6.94 -13.22
CA ALA A 129 -25.33 -7.97 -14.19
C ALA A 129 -25.70 -7.38 -15.56
N SER A 130 -26.33 -6.19 -15.60
CA SER A 130 -26.61 -5.49 -16.86
C SER A 130 -25.34 -4.94 -17.52
N GLY A 131 -24.28 -4.71 -16.73
CA GLY A 131 -23.04 -4.08 -17.19
C GLY A 131 -23.12 -2.57 -17.31
N LEU A 132 -24.29 -1.96 -17.11
CA LEU A 132 -24.54 -0.53 -17.27
C LEU A 132 -24.34 0.23 -15.96
N ASP A 133 -23.85 1.48 -16.05
CA ASP A 133 -23.80 2.38 -14.91
C ASP A 133 -25.22 2.76 -14.46
N ASP A 134 -25.44 2.81 -13.15
CA ASP A 134 -26.77 3.10 -12.56
C ASP A 134 -27.15 4.59 -12.65
N GLY A 135 -26.23 5.45 -13.08
CA GLY A 135 -26.44 6.88 -13.26
C GLY A 135 -26.59 7.67 -11.96
N ARG A 136 -26.46 7.04 -10.78
CA ARG A 136 -26.66 7.72 -9.48
C ARG A 136 -25.64 8.80 -9.20
N THR A 137 -24.48 8.72 -9.85
CA THR A 137 -23.38 9.70 -9.74
C THR A 137 -23.23 10.58 -11.00
N ARG A 138 -24.20 10.53 -11.91
CA ARG A 138 -24.21 11.30 -13.17
C ARG A 138 -24.82 12.69 -12.96
N THR A 139 -24.21 13.71 -13.54
CA THR A 139 -24.74 15.08 -13.61
C THR A 139 -24.70 15.56 -15.06
N GLN A 140 -25.86 15.92 -15.60
CA GLN A 140 -26.00 16.30 -17.01
C GLN A 140 -26.10 17.82 -17.19
N GLY A 141 -25.82 18.30 -18.39
CA GLY A 141 -26.04 19.70 -18.78
C GLY A 141 -25.02 20.70 -18.22
N VAL A 142 -23.87 20.22 -17.73
CA VAL A 142 -22.77 21.07 -17.25
C VAL A 142 -22.29 21.99 -18.38
N LEU A 143 -22.08 21.43 -19.57
CA LEU A 143 -21.59 22.19 -20.73
C LEU A 143 -22.63 23.20 -21.23
N ARG A 144 -23.92 22.84 -21.19
CA ARG A 144 -25.01 23.78 -21.48
C ARG A 144 -25.01 24.96 -20.50
N ALA A 145 -24.92 24.70 -19.20
CA ALA A 145 -24.89 25.75 -18.18
C ALA A 145 -23.65 26.67 -18.33
N LEU A 146 -22.48 26.10 -18.66
CA LEU A 146 -21.29 26.88 -18.97
C LEU A 146 -21.46 27.73 -20.23
N SER A 147 -22.04 27.16 -21.28
CA SER A 147 -22.32 27.89 -22.53
C SER A 147 -23.24 29.08 -22.28
N GLU A 148 -24.33 28.89 -21.53
CA GLU A 148 -25.25 29.96 -21.13
C GLU A 148 -24.55 31.04 -20.30
N TYR A 149 -23.73 30.64 -19.32
CA TYR A 149 -22.97 31.57 -18.48
C TYR A 149 -22.01 32.44 -19.30
N TYR A 150 -21.21 31.83 -20.19
CA TYR A 150 -20.25 32.58 -21.00
C TYR A 150 -20.91 33.47 -22.06
N GLN A 151 -22.13 33.15 -22.50
CA GLN A 151 -22.89 33.98 -23.42
C GLN A 151 -23.57 35.19 -22.75
N THR A 152 -23.88 35.10 -21.46
CA THR A 152 -24.76 36.07 -20.78
C THR A 152 -24.06 36.89 -19.69
N GLU A 153 -23.17 36.28 -18.92
CA GLU A 153 -22.62 36.87 -17.70
C GLU A 153 -21.12 37.20 -17.79
N ALA A 154 -20.34 36.42 -18.52
CA ALA A 154 -18.89 36.57 -18.57
C ALA A 154 -18.47 37.84 -19.34
N ARG A 155 -17.92 38.83 -18.63
CA ARG A 155 -17.47 40.10 -19.21
C ARG A 155 -15.97 40.15 -19.55
N ASP A 156 -15.18 39.26 -18.94
CA ASP A 156 -13.72 39.26 -19.05
C ASP A 156 -13.16 38.16 -19.96
N CYS A 157 -14.03 37.38 -20.61
CA CYS A 157 -13.63 36.31 -21.52
C CYS A 157 -13.87 36.72 -22.97
N VAL A 158 -12.79 36.86 -23.75
CA VAL A 158 -12.90 37.19 -25.18
C VAL A 158 -13.39 35.97 -25.98
N HIS A 159 -12.82 34.79 -25.72
CA HIS A 159 -13.18 33.54 -26.37
C HIS A 159 -13.07 32.36 -25.40
N VAL A 160 -14.05 31.47 -25.45
CA VAL A 160 -14.06 30.18 -24.74
C VAL A 160 -14.36 29.07 -25.74
N TRP A 161 -13.65 27.95 -25.62
CA TRP A 161 -13.88 26.76 -26.41
C TRP A 161 -14.35 25.66 -25.47
N LEU A 162 -15.59 25.21 -25.66
CA LEU A 162 -16.18 24.13 -24.91
C LEU A 162 -16.13 22.85 -25.74
N SER A 163 -15.99 21.70 -25.09
CA SER A 163 -16.13 20.40 -25.75
C SER A 163 -17.57 20.19 -26.23
N ALA A 164 -17.81 19.08 -26.94
CA ALA A 164 -19.15 18.56 -27.12
C ALA A 164 -19.83 18.29 -25.76
N ASP A 165 -21.16 18.14 -25.78
CA ASP A 165 -21.93 17.87 -24.57
C ASP A 165 -21.35 16.64 -23.86
N THR A 166 -21.24 16.73 -22.54
CA THR A 166 -20.52 15.75 -21.72
C THR A 166 -21.18 15.68 -20.36
N ASP A 167 -21.56 14.48 -19.95
CA ASP A 167 -22.06 14.27 -18.61
C ASP A 167 -20.90 14.09 -17.64
N HIS A 168 -21.03 14.67 -16.45
CA HIS A 168 -20.08 14.48 -15.37
C HIS A 168 -20.45 13.23 -14.57
N PHE A 169 -19.46 12.39 -14.27
CA PHE A 169 -19.61 11.22 -13.40
C PHE A 169 -18.64 11.34 -12.22
N CYS A 170 -19.18 11.43 -10.99
CA CYS A 170 -18.35 11.38 -9.80
C CYS A 170 -18.21 9.95 -9.24
N SER A 171 -17.26 9.75 -8.33
CA SER A 171 -17.08 8.45 -7.66
C SER A 171 -18.26 8.11 -6.76
N SER A 172 -18.64 6.84 -6.78
CA SER A 172 -19.57 6.23 -5.83
C SER A 172 -18.79 5.61 -4.66
N ALA A 173 -19.50 5.08 -3.68
CA ALA A 173 -18.86 4.36 -2.57
C ALA A 173 -18.07 3.12 -3.04
N GLY A 174 -18.38 2.57 -4.22
CA GLY A 174 -17.68 1.42 -4.80
C GLY A 174 -16.30 1.75 -5.39
N ASP A 175 -16.08 2.99 -5.82
CA ASP A 175 -14.85 3.39 -6.52
C ASP A 175 -14.12 4.60 -5.91
N THR A 176 -14.65 5.17 -4.83
CA THR A 176 -13.99 6.27 -4.12
C THR A 176 -12.56 5.89 -3.75
N GLY A 177 -11.60 6.72 -4.17
CA GLY A 177 -10.17 6.57 -3.89
C GLY A 177 -9.34 5.90 -5.00
N TRP A 178 -9.95 5.38 -6.06
CA TRP A 178 -9.23 4.72 -7.17
C TRP A 178 -9.94 4.80 -8.53
N GLY A 179 -11.23 5.14 -8.56
CA GLY A 179 -12.08 5.09 -9.74
C GLY A 179 -11.88 6.17 -10.80
N CYS A 180 -11.01 7.15 -10.57
CA CYS A 180 -10.96 8.38 -11.38
C CYS A 180 -10.72 8.12 -12.87
N GLY A 181 -9.81 7.22 -13.23
CA GLY A 181 -9.56 6.86 -14.63
C GLY A 181 -10.80 6.26 -15.31
N TYR A 182 -11.55 5.40 -14.60
CA TYR A 182 -12.78 4.80 -15.10
C TYR A 182 -13.92 5.83 -15.23
N ARG A 183 -14.05 6.75 -14.26
CA ARG A 183 -15.02 7.85 -14.35
C ARG A 183 -14.70 8.79 -15.51
N ASN A 184 -13.43 9.05 -15.78
CA ASN A 184 -13.02 9.82 -16.96
C ASN A 184 -13.38 9.12 -18.27
N ILE A 185 -13.24 7.78 -18.35
CA ILE A 185 -13.74 6.99 -19.49
C ILE A 185 -15.25 7.19 -19.65
N GLN A 186 -16.02 7.08 -18.56
CA GLN A 186 -17.47 7.28 -18.60
C GLN A 186 -17.86 8.67 -19.12
N MET A 187 -17.17 9.72 -18.67
CA MET A 187 -17.38 11.09 -19.18
C MET A 187 -17.06 11.18 -20.67
N LEU A 188 -15.91 10.62 -21.11
CA LEU A 188 -15.55 10.62 -22.53
C LEU A 188 -16.56 9.87 -23.39
N LEU A 189 -16.98 8.67 -22.98
CA LEU A 189 -18.01 7.88 -23.68
C LEU A 189 -19.34 8.63 -23.73
N SER A 190 -19.74 9.32 -22.65
CA SER A 190 -20.96 10.14 -22.64
C SER A 190 -20.93 11.20 -23.74
N SER A 191 -19.77 11.82 -23.97
CA SER A 191 -19.61 12.81 -25.03
C SER A 191 -19.64 12.18 -26.42
N LEU A 192 -18.94 11.06 -26.61
CA LEU A 192 -18.90 10.34 -27.88
C LEU A 192 -20.28 9.84 -28.32
N HIS A 193 -21.17 9.48 -27.38
CA HIS A 193 -22.56 9.15 -27.69
C HIS A 193 -23.36 10.31 -28.31
N THR A 194 -22.96 11.57 -28.05
CA THR A 194 -23.63 12.75 -28.60
C THR A 194 -23.11 13.15 -29.98
N ILE A 195 -22.02 12.53 -30.44
CA ILE A 195 -21.37 12.86 -31.71
C ILE A 195 -21.74 11.80 -32.75
N ASP A 196 -22.46 12.21 -33.79
CA ASP A 196 -22.99 11.32 -34.85
C ASP A 196 -21.93 10.43 -35.50
N ALA A 197 -20.68 10.90 -35.60
CA ALA A 197 -19.58 10.15 -36.17
C ALA A 197 -19.14 8.94 -35.32
N TYR A 198 -19.34 8.99 -34.01
CA TYR A 198 -18.88 7.97 -33.05
C TYR A 198 -20.02 7.16 -32.45
N ALA A 199 -21.23 7.73 -32.33
CA ALA A 199 -22.38 7.05 -31.75
C ALA A 199 -22.67 5.66 -32.36
N PRO A 200 -22.52 5.40 -33.68
CA PRO A 200 -22.71 4.07 -34.26
C PRO A 200 -21.64 3.03 -33.87
N LEU A 201 -20.45 3.46 -33.45
CA LEU A 201 -19.35 2.58 -33.04
C LEU A 201 -19.56 2.05 -31.60
N LEU A 202 -20.34 2.76 -30.80
CA LEU A 202 -20.64 2.39 -29.42
C LEU A 202 -21.86 1.47 -29.42
N GLN A 203 -21.64 0.16 -29.24
CA GLN A 203 -22.67 -0.88 -29.33
C GLN A 203 -23.86 -0.66 -28.38
N GLU A 204 -23.60 -0.10 -27.20
CA GLU A 204 -24.61 0.17 -26.17
C GLU A 204 -24.93 1.67 -26.15
N LYS A 205 -26.22 2.05 -26.09
CA LYS A 205 -26.62 3.48 -25.99
C LYS A 205 -26.40 4.09 -24.60
N ALA A 206 -25.83 3.33 -23.68
CA ALA A 206 -25.68 3.69 -22.28
C ALA A 206 -24.22 3.51 -21.86
N VAL A 207 -23.83 4.29 -20.85
CA VAL A 207 -22.46 4.29 -20.33
C VAL A 207 -22.23 3.02 -19.50
N PRO A 208 -21.12 2.28 -19.72
CA PRO A 208 -20.82 1.05 -18.98
C PRO A 208 -20.46 1.35 -17.53
N SER A 209 -20.79 0.41 -16.64
CA SER A 209 -20.35 0.41 -15.24
C SER A 209 -18.83 0.22 -15.13
N ILE A 210 -18.23 0.59 -14.00
CA ILE A 210 -16.78 0.41 -13.79
C ILE A 210 -16.32 -1.05 -14.01
N PRO A 211 -16.97 -2.09 -13.46
CA PRO A 211 -16.59 -3.47 -13.75
C PRO A 211 -16.72 -3.85 -15.22
N ARG A 212 -17.70 -3.28 -15.94
CA ARG A 212 -17.81 -3.48 -17.39
C ARG A 212 -16.65 -2.82 -18.14
N VAL A 213 -16.26 -1.60 -17.77
CA VAL A 213 -15.06 -0.94 -18.33
C VAL A 213 -13.79 -1.77 -18.06
N GLN A 214 -13.65 -2.33 -16.87
CA GLN A 214 -12.54 -3.26 -16.55
C GLN A 214 -12.54 -4.46 -17.51
N SER A 215 -13.69 -5.08 -17.78
CA SER A 215 -13.82 -6.17 -18.75
C SER A 215 -13.46 -5.74 -20.17
N MET A 216 -13.91 -4.57 -20.62
CA MET A 216 -13.64 -4.07 -21.97
C MET A 216 -12.14 -3.81 -22.19
N ILE A 217 -11.43 -3.31 -21.18
CA ILE A 217 -9.96 -3.15 -21.23
C ILE A 217 -9.29 -4.53 -21.31
N GLU A 218 -9.73 -5.50 -20.50
CA GLU A 218 -9.21 -6.87 -20.56
C GLU A 218 -9.49 -7.54 -21.92
N GLU A 219 -10.63 -7.24 -22.55
CA GLU A 219 -10.98 -7.69 -23.89
C GLU A 219 -10.03 -7.08 -24.93
N ALA A 220 -9.76 -5.77 -24.86
CA ALA A 220 -8.77 -5.09 -25.71
C ALA A 220 -7.36 -5.72 -25.57
N TRP A 221 -6.96 -6.07 -24.36
CA TRP A 221 -5.69 -6.78 -24.12
C TRP A 221 -5.65 -8.17 -24.76
N LYS A 222 -6.76 -8.91 -24.71
CA LYS A 222 -6.86 -10.23 -25.37
C LYS A 222 -6.79 -10.13 -26.89
N GLU A 223 -7.23 -9.01 -27.46
CA GLU A 223 -7.09 -8.69 -28.88
C GLU A 223 -5.66 -8.27 -29.27
N GLY A 224 -4.74 -8.17 -28.30
CA GLY A 224 -3.32 -7.88 -28.52
C GLY A 224 -2.95 -6.40 -28.36
N LEU A 225 -3.89 -5.55 -27.91
CA LEU A 225 -3.58 -4.16 -27.59
C LEU A 225 -2.84 -4.09 -26.25
N ASP A 226 -1.82 -3.24 -26.18
CA ASP A 226 -1.01 -2.96 -24.97
C ASP A 226 -0.67 -4.19 -24.10
N PRO A 227 0.11 -5.17 -24.62
CA PRO A 227 0.51 -6.34 -23.84
C PRO A 227 1.39 -6.00 -22.63
N HIS A 228 2.08 -4.86 -22.67
CA HIS A 228 2.90 -4.38 -21.56
C HIS A 228 2.03 -3.85 -20.41
N GLY A 229 1.01 -3.02 -20.71
CA GLY A 229 0.00 -2.63 -19.74
C GLY A 229 -0.73 -3.84 -19.16
N ALA A 230 -1.15 -4.78 -20.01
CA ALA A 230 -1.76 -6.04 -19.55
C ALA A 230 -0.85 -6.79 -18.56
N SER A 231 0.43 -6.93 -18.85
CA SER A 231 1.40 -7.57 -17.95
C SER A 231 1.56 -6.81 -16.62
N HIS A 232 1.57 -5.47 -16.65
CA HIS A 232 1.65 -4.63 -15.44
C HIS A 232 0.51 -4.94 -14.45
N PHE A 233 -0.70 -5.19 -14.96
CA PHE A 233 -1.88 -5.49 -14.16
C PHE A 233 -2.12 -6.99 -13.95
N ASN A 234 -1.12 -7.86 -14.19
CA ASN A 234 -1.30 -9.31 -14.13
C ASN A 234 -2.47 -9.82 -15.00
N GLN A 235 -2.70 -9.16 -16.14
CA GLN A 235 -3.76 -9.41 -17.11
C GLN A 235 -5.18 -9.37 -16.51
N ARG A 236 -5.38 -8.63 -15.42
CA ARG A 236 -6.66 -8.58 -14.71
C ARG A 236 -6.90 -7.24 -14.03
N LEU A 237 -8.02 -6.62 -14.37
CA LEU A 237 -8.61 -5.48 -13.69
C LEU A 237 -9.88 -5.86 -12.93
N GLN A 238 -10.70 -6.78 -13.45
CA GLN A 238 -11.94 -7.18 -12.83
C GLN A 238 -11.72 -7.73 -11.41
N GLY A 239 -12.50 -7.21 -10.47
CA GLY A 239 -12.37 -7.56 -9.07
C GLY A 239 -11.17 -6.93 -8.36
N THR A 240 -10.49 -5.97 -8.99
CA THR A 240 -9.41 -5.17 -8.39
C THR A 240 -9.85 -3.72 -8.18
N ARG A 241 -8.99 -2.94 -7.52
CA ARG A 241 -9.12 -1.48 -7.41
C ARG A 241 -7.98 -0.79 -8.15
N ALA A 242 -7.51 -1.44 -9.22
CA ALA A 242 -6.35 -1.01 -9.99
C ALA A 242 -6.54 0.44 -10.47
N TRP A 243 -5.49 1.23 -10.33
CA TRP A 243 -5.44 2.56 -10.91
C TRP A 243 -5.07 2.42 -12.38
N ILE A 244 -5.91 2.95 -13.27
CA ILE A 244 -5.63 2.97 -14.70
C ILE A 244 -5.20 4.37 -15.14
N GLY A 245 -4.47 4.43 -16.24
CA GLY A 245 -4.00 5.66 -16.86
C GLY A 245 -4.46 5.82 -18.30
N ALA A 246 -3.82 6.75 -19.00
CA ALA A 246 -4.13 7.04 -20.40
C ALA A 246 -3.88 5.85 -21.35
N THR A 247 -2.96 4.94 -21.00
CA THR A 247 -2.66 3.73 -21.78
C THR A 247 -3.85 2.79 -21.88
N GLU A 248 -4.54 2.54 -20.77
CA GLU A 248 -5.73 1.69 -20.76
C GLU A 248 -6.91 2.37 -21.47
N ILE A 249 -7.05 3.69 -21.32
CA ILE A 249 -8.06 4.48 -22.05
C ILE A 249 -7.80 4.37 -23.56
N TYR A 250 -6.55 4.54 -23.98
CA TYR A 250 -6.15 4.42 -25.38
C TYR A 250 -6.43 3.02 -25.94
N ALA A 251 -6.05 1.97 -25.21
CA ALA A 251 -6.31 0.58 -25.62
C ALA A 251 -7.82 0.33 -25.79
N LEU A 252 -8.64 0.80 -24.85
CA LEU A 252 -10.09 0.69 -24.93
C LEU A 252 -10.69 1.44 -26.13
N LEU A 253 -10.33 2.71 -26.34
CA LEU A 253 -10.86 3.47 -27.48
C LEU A 253 -10.42 2.86 -28.81
N THR A 254 -9.19 2.36 -28.88
CA THR A 254 -8.66 1.70 -30.07
C THR A 254 -9.43 0.41 -30.38
N SER A 255 -9.76 -0.43 -29.39
CA SER A 255 -10.56 -1.64 -29.63
C SER A 255 -11.98 -1.34 -30.11
N LEU A 256 -12.53 -0.18 -29.71
CA LEU A 256 -13.82 0.32 -30.19
C LEU A 256 -13.74 0.97 -31.59
N GLY A 257 -12.56 1.04 -32.21
CA GLY A 257 -12.36 1.66 -33.52
C GLY A 257 -12.36 3.19 -33.50
N ILE A 258 -12.16 3.80 -32.32
CA ILE A 258 -12.13 5.25 -32.12
C ILE A 258 -10.68 5.73 -32.16
N ARG A 259 -10.42 6.76 -32.96
CA ARG A 259 -9.09 7.36 -33.18
C ARG A 259 -8.98 8.74 -32.55
#